data_AF-A0A971WUN7-F1
#
_entry.id   AF-A0A971WUN7-F1
#
_cell.length_a   1.000
_cell.length_b   1.000
_cell.length_c   1.000
_cell.angle_alpha   90.00
_cell.angle_beta   90.00
_cell.angle_gamma   90.00
#
_symmetry.space_group_name_H-M   'P 1'
#
loop_
_entity.id
_entity.type
_entity.pdbx_description
1 polymer ?
#
loop_
_entity_poly.entity_id
_entity_poly.type
_entity_poly.pdbx_seq_one_letter_code
_entity_poly.pdbx_strand_id
1 'polypeptide(L)'
;VELIHPYLFRDETIQHLFFDEFADIKDGPSEEKHYKVQRTEKLREQINHALDVYNECQAQLEQSHSEQHKEQLQSFMRIAKQSLAECSRELKQLEEQLN
;
A
#
# COMPACT_ATOMS: atom_id res chain seq x y z
N VAL A 1 24.24 25.89 11.97
CA VAL A 1 23.48 26.19 10.74
C VAL A 1 22.10 25.57 10.90
N GLU A 2 21.14 26.46 11.19
CA GLU A 2 19.68 26.34 11.02
C GLU A 2 19.31 25.71 9.65
N LEU A 3 18.19 25.01 9.43
CA LEU A 3 16.87 25.04 10.05
C LEU A 3 16.23 23.65 10.19
N ILE A 4 15.54 23.47 11.31
CA ILE A 4 14.45 22.51 11.48
C ILE A 4 13.22 23.10 10.78
N HIS A 5 12.47 22.32 10.00
CA HIS A 5 11.03 22.56 9.81
C HIS A 5 10.24 21.59 10.71
N PRO A 6 9.69 22.07 11.85
CA PRO A 6 9.26 21.26 13.00
C PRO A 6 7.76 20.90 13.02
N TYR A 7 7.12 20.58 11.88
CA TYR A 7 5.64 20.44 11.84
C TYR A 7 5.07 19.20 11.13
N LEU A 8 5.71 18.03 11.22
CA LEU A 8 5.07 16.78 10.74
C LEU A 8 4.98 15.66 11.79
N PHE A 9 5.41 15.90 13.02
CA PHE A 9 5.30 14.93 14.13
C PHE A 9 4.55 15.54 15.32
N ARG A 10 3.29 15.90 15.10
CA ARG A 10 2.42 16.39 16.17
C ARG A 10 1.04 15.75 16.10
N ASP A 11 1.04 14.43 15.97
CA ASP A 11 -0.15 13.65 16.23
C ASP A 11 0.19 12.50 17.18
N GLU A 12 -0.21 12.66 18.44
CA GLU A 12 -0.08 11.67 19.51
C GLU A 12 -0.93 10.41 19.22
N THR A 13 -1.75 10.43 18.17
CA THR A 13 -2.50 9.27 17.67
C THR A 13 -1.63 8.21 16.99
N ILE A 14 -0.45 8.56 16.47
CA ILE A 14 0.39 7.60 15.71
C ILE A 14 1.09 6.58 16.62
N GLN A 15 1.19 6.84 17.93
CA GLN A 15 1.83 5.91 18.87
C GLN A 15 0.85 5.02 19.65
N HIS A 16 -0.46 5.34 19.68
CA HIS A 16 -1.46 4.55 20.41
C HIS A 16 -2.17 3.47 19.58
N LEU A 17 -2.00 3.43 18.25
CA LEU A 17 -2.67 2.46 17.38
C LEU A 17 -1.95 1.10 17.26
N PHE A 18 -0.84 0.89 17.98
CA PHE A 18 -0.01 -0.32 17.82
C PHE A 18 -0.29 -1.46 18.81
N PHE A 19 -1.00 -1.23 19.91
CA PHE A 19 -1.28 -2.27 20.91
C PHE A 19 -2.52 -1.88 21.70
N ASP A 20 -3.70 -2.44 21.39
CA ASP A 20 -4.78 -2.75 22.36
C ASP A 20 -6.11 -3.24 21.73
N GLU A 21 -6.09 -4.09 20.70
CA GLU A 21 -7.34 -4.74 20.26
C GLU A 21 -7.18 -6.26 20.02
N PHE A 22 -6.41 -6.91 20.90
CA PHE A 22 -6.34 -8.38 21.01
C PHE A 22 -7.08 -8.90 22.26
N ALA A 23 -8.15 -8.22 22.69
CA ALA A 23 -8.89 -8.59 23.89
C ALA A 23 -10.39 -8.71 23.62
N ASP A 24 -10.80 -9.61 22.72
CA ASP A 24 -12.04 -10.38 22.82
C ASP A 24 -12.16 -11.34 21.63
N ILE A 25 -11.34 -12.39 21.63
CA ILE A 25 -11.55 -13.53 20.73
C ILE A 25 -12.63 -14.41 21.37
N LYS A 26 -13.86 -14.23 20.91
CA LYS A 26 -14.96 -15.18 21.13
C LYS A 26 -15.46 -15.66 19.78
N ASP A 27 -14.92 -16.80 19.39
CA ASP A 27 -15.37 -17.77 18.39
C ASP A 27 -16.64 -17.39 17.58
N GLY A 28 -16.44 -17.09 16.29
CA GLY A 28 -17.53 -17.09 15.32
C GLY A 28 -17.12 -16.71 13.89
N PRO A 29 -17.91 -17.11 12.87
CA PRO A 29 -17.71 -16.73 11.45
C PRO A 29 -17.66 -15.21 11.18
N SER A 30 -17.92 -14.35 12.18
CA SER A 30 -17.72 -12.90 12.07
C SER A 30 -16.26 -12.47 12.12
N GLU A 31 -15.36 -13.19 12.79
CA GLU A 31 -13.93 -12.82 12.82
C GLU A 31 -13.23 -13.07 11.49
N GLU A 32 -13.50 -14.22 10.85
CA GLU A 32 -12.96 -14.53 9.52
C GLU A 32 -13.44 -13.51 8.48
N LYS A 33 -14.73 -13.15 8.54
CA LYS A 33 -15.31 -12.12 7.67
C LYS A 33 -14.67 -10.75 7.93
N HIS A 34 -14.47 -10.38 9.19
CA HIS A 34 -13.83 -9.12 9.56
C HIS A 34 -12.37 -9.06 9.07
N TYR A 35 -11.60 -10.14 9.26
CA TYR A 35 -10.25 -10.26 8.73
C TYR A 35 -10.21 -10.11 7.21
N LYS A 36 -11.11 -10.79 6.48
CA LYS A 36 -11.20 -10.71 5.01
C LYS A 36 -11.53 -9.29 4.53
N VAL A 37 -12.41 -8.58 5.23
CA VAL A 37 -12.72 -7.16 4.93
C VAL A 37 -11.49 -6.28 5.16
N GLN A 38 -10.82 -6.38 6.31
CA GLN A 38 -9.60 -5.61 6.58
C GLN A 38 -8.49 -5.92 5.57
N ARG A 39 -8.34 -7.18 5.15
CA ARG A 39 -7.36 -7.56 4.13
C ARG A 39 -7.69 -6.96 2.77
N THR A 40 -8.97 -6.91 2.40
CA THR A 40 -9.46 -6.27 1.18
C THR A 40 -9.12 -4.78 1.16
N GLU A 41 -9.33 -4.06 2.27
CA GLU A 41 -8.97 -2.64 2.39
C GLU A 41 -7.46 -2.43 2.23
N LYS A 42 -6.64 -3.22 2.93
CA LYS A 42 -5.17 -3.17 2.79
C LYS A 42 -4.71 -3.45 1.36
N LEU A 43 -5.32 -4.40 0.68
CA LEU A 43 -4.99 -4.71 -0.72
C LEU A 43 -5.34 -3.54 -1.66
N ARG A 44 -6.46 -2.85 -1.41
CA ARG A 44 -6.82 -1.65 -2.18
C ARG A 44 -5.83 -0.52 -1.96
N GLU A 45 -5.37 -0.30 -0.73
CA GLU A 45 -4.31 0.67 -0.43
C GLU A 45 -3.00 0.31 -1.14
N GLN A 46 -2.60 -0.97 -1.10
CA GLN A 46 -1.40 -1.47 -1.79
C GLN A 46 -1.49 -1.30 -3.31
N ILE A 47 -2.66 -1.53 -3.90
CA ILE A 47 -2.92 -1.31 -5.32
C ILE A 47 -2.80 0.17 -5.68
N ASN A 48 -3.45 1.05 -4.91
CA ASN A 48 -3.38 2.50 -5.15
C ASN A 48 -1.93 2.99 -5.08
N HIS A 49 -1.18 2.58 -4.05
CA HIS A 49 0.22 2.95 -3.92
C HIS A 49 1.07 2.45 -5.09
N ALA A 50 0.85 1.22 -5.56
CA ALA A 50 1.58 0.69 -6.71
C ALA A 50 1.21 1.41 -8.02
N LEU A 51 -0.03 1.88 -8.17
CA LEU A 51 -0.43 2.74 -9.29
C LEU A 51 0.26 4.10 -9.23
N ASP A 52 0.35 4.72 -8.05
CA ASP A 52 1.02 6.00 -7.88
C ASP A 52 2.50 5.91 -8.29
N VAL A 53 3.22 4.91 -7.77
CA VAL A 53 4.62 4.66 -8.15
C VAL A 53 4.77 4.43 -9.65
N TYR A 54 3.86 3.66 -10.26
CA TYR A 54 3.90 3.40 -11.70
C TYR A 54 3.71 4.69 -12.51
N ASN A 55 2.72 5.50 -12.15
CA ASN A 55 2.38 6.73 -12.84
C ASN A 55 3.48 7.78 -12.70
N GLU A 56 4.05 7.92 -11.49
CA GLU A 56 5.20 8.79 -11.25
C GLU A 56 6.42 8.38 -12.08
N CYS A 57 6.74 7.08 -12.11
CA CYS A 57 7.84 6.58 -12.91
C CYS A 57 7.61 6.79 -14.42
N GLN A 58 6.37 6.62 -14.88
CA GLN A 58 6.00 6.88 -16.27
C GLN A 58 6.19 8.36 -16.63
N ALA A 59 5.70 9.28 -15.79
CA ALA A 59 5.85 10.72 -16.00
C ALA A 59 7.34 11.14 -16.00
N GLN A 60 8.15 10.57 -15.11
CA GLN A 60 9.59 10.85 -15.07
C GLN A 60 10.34 10.26 -16.28
N LEU A 61 9.89 9.12 -16.80
CA LEU A 61 10.52 8.47 -17.95
C LEU A 61 10.33 9.30 -19.23
N GLU A 62 9.16 9.92 -19.40
CA GLU A 62 8.87 10.85 -20.50
C GLU A 62 9.76 12.10 -20.48
N GLN A 63 10.20 12.52 -19.29
CA GLN A 63 11.04 13.72 -19.08
C GLN A 63 12.54 13.39 -19.00
N SER A 64 12.92 12.12 -18.94
CA SER A 64 14.31 11.73 -18.70
C SER A 64 15.14 11.74 -19.98
N HIS A 65 16.31 12.39 -19.92
CA HIS A 65 17.31 12.38 -20.99
C HIS A 65 18.48 11.41 -20.74
N SER A 66 18.52 10.76 -19.57
CA SER A 66 19.58 9.83 -19.18
C SER A 66 19.11 8.38 -19.32
N GLU A 67 19.83 7.58 -20.11
CA GLU A 67 19.53 6.15 -20.30
C GLU A 67 19.63 5.35 -19.00
N GLN A 68 20.63 5.63 -18.16
CA GLN A 68 20.76 4.99 -16.84
C GLN A 68 19.55 5.29 -15.94
N HIS A 69 19.05 6.53 -15.99
CA HIS A 69 17.87 6.90 -15.20
C HIS A 69 16.60 6.23 -15.75
N LYS A 70 16.46 6.13 -17.08
CA LYS A 70 15.35 5.39 -17.71
C LYS A 70 15.35 3.91 -17.31
N GLU A 71 16.51 3.26 -17.28
CA GLU A 71 16.63 1.86 -16.83
C GLU A 71 16.17 1.66 -15.38
N GLN A 72 16.55 2.60 -14.50
CA GLN A 72 16.11 2.58 -13.10
C GLN A 72 14.59 2.74 -12.98
N LEU A 73 14.02 3.73 -13.67
CA LEU A 73 12.56 3.96 -13.71
C LEU A 73 11.81 2.74 -14.25
N GLN A 74 12.31 2.11 -15.31
CA GLN A 74 11.74 0.87 -15.85
C GLN A 74 11.81 -0.28 -14.84
N SER A 75 12.86 -0.35 -14.02
CA SER A 75 12.97 -1.34 -12.94
C SER A 75 11.89 -1.13 -11.88
N PHE A 76 11.67 0.11 -11.43
CA PHE A 76 10.60 0.44 -10.48
C PHE A 76 9.22 0.16 -11.06
N MET A 77 8.98 0.51 -12.33
CA MET A 77 7.73 0.19 -13.03
C MET A 77 7.48 -1.32 -13.09
N ARG A 78 8.53 -2.15 -13.24
CA ARG A 78 8.39 -3.62 -13.23
C ARG A 78 7.93 -4.13 -11.87
N ILE A 79 8.52 -3.60 -10.79
CA ILE A 79 8.14 -3.94 -9.41
C ILE A 79 6.70 -3.51 -9.13
N ALA A 80 6.32 -2.29 -9.53
CA ALA A 80 4.96 -1.78 -9.38
C ALA A 80 3.94 -2.67 -10.14
N LYS A 81 4.23 -3.05 -11.38
CA LYS A 81 3.38 -3.97 -12.16
C LYS A 81 3.22 -5.34 -11.50
N GLN A 82 4.30 -5.88 -10.94
CA GLN A 82 4.23 -7.15 -10.22
C GLN A 82 3.35 -7.04 -8.98
N SER A 83 3.55 -6.00 -8.18
CA SER A 83 2.72 -5.72 -7.00
C SER A 83 1.23 -5.58 -7.36
N LEU A 84 0.92 -4.83 -8.44
CA LEU A 84 -0.44 -4.69 -8.95
C LEU A 84 -1.06 -6.03 -9.32
N ALA A 85 -0.32 -6.89 -10.04
CA ALA A 85 -0.83 -8.19 -10.46
C ALA A 85 -1.09 -9.12 -9.26
N GLU A 86 -0.17 -9.15 -8.29
CA GLU A 86 -0.30 -9.96 -7.09
C GLU A 86 -1.45 -9.50 -6.20
N CYS A 87 -1.51 -8.19 -5.89
CA CYS A 87 -2.55 -7.63 -5.05
C CYS A 87 -3.94 -7.72 -5.70
N SER A 88 -4.04 -7.48 -7.00
CA SER A 88 -5.33 -7.57 -7.72
C SER A 88 -5.85 -9.01 -7.77
N ARG A 89 -4.96 -10.00 -7.92
CA ARG A 89 -5.33 -11.41 -7.88
C ARG A 89 -5.86 -11.80 -6.49
N GLU A 90 -5.15 -11.41 -5.44
CA GLU A 90 -5.57 -11.70 -4.06
C GLU A 90 -6.88 -10.99 -3.71
N LEU A 91 -7.03 -9.72 -4.11
CA LEU A 91 -8.25 -8.95 -3.90
C LEU A 91 -9.46 -9.65 -4.53
N LYS A 92 -9.33 -10.07 -5.79
CA LYS A 92 -10.39 -10.79 -6.50
C LYS A 92 -10.77 -12.09 -5.77
N GLN A 93 -9.80 -12.85 -5.28
CA GLN A 93 -10.05 -14.09 -4.54
C GLN A 93 -10.80 -13.82 -3.22
N LEU A 94 -10.46 -12.75 -2.51
CA LEU A 94 -11.16 -12.37 -1.28
C LEU A 94 -12.57 -11.85 -1.54
N GLU A 95 -12.77 -11.07 -2.60
CA GLU A 95 -14.09 -10.59 -3.02
C GLU A 95 -15.01 -11.75 -3.43
N GLU A 96 -14.48 -12.79 -4.10
CA GLU A 96 -15.22 -14.03 -4.42
C GLU A 96 -15.59 -14.83 -3.16
N GLN A 97 -14.77 -14.78 -2.10
CA GLN A 97 -15.05 -15.47 -0.83
C GLN A 97 -16.00 -14.70 0.10
N LEU A 98 -16.18 -13.40 -0.13
CA LEU A 98 -17.04 -12.52 0.67
C LEU A 98 -18.45 -12.36 0.10
N ASN A 99 -18.64 -12.68 -1.19
CA ASN A 99 -19.94 -12.77 -1.87
C ASN A 99 -20.67 -14.08 -1.57
#